data_AF-A0A2J8IGX3-F1
#
_entry.id   AF-A0A2J8IGX3-F1
#
_cell.length_a   1.000
_cell.length_b   1.000
_cell.length_c   1.000
_cell.angle_alpha   90.00
_cell.angle_beta   90.00
_cell.angle_gamma   90.00
#
_symmetry.space_group_name_H-M   'P 1'
#
loop_
_entity.id
_entity.type
_entity.pdbx_description
1 polymer ?
#
loop_
_entity_poly.entity_id
_entity_poly.type
_entity_poly.pdbx_seq_one_letter_code
_entity_poly.pdbx_strand_id
1 'polypeptide(L)'
;MRRREVWGTAFIVAAASCVWAYHAIYGAYRAAAREDLLLYVVIPADSIASWFLVVAFLSGAVGLLFLLPALIGRIPKNVPRRIAGWITGISAAAAVPYFGLIFLFATLSAFGIGDTVKFVAADGTSALVSQDGFDGDAVAIYTEHDEFHYKRVRDAPEISGWPRVKDQNCRLDSAGDELRLICGDKTLRVVAEGTGT
;
A
#
# COMPACT_ATOMS: atom_id res chain seq x y z
N MET A 1 19.06 -32.53 2.09
CA MET A 1 17.80 -31.95 1.57
C MET A 1 17.89 -31.82 0.06
N ARG A 2 16.81 -32.07 -0.66
CA ARG A 2 16.80 -31.85 -2.12
C ARG A 2 16.84 -30.35 -2.41
N ARG A 3 17.48 -29.92 -3.51
CA ARG A 3 17.55 -28.51 -3.93
C ARG A 3 16.18 -27.80 -3.87
N ARG A 4 15.11 -28.49 -4.30
CA ARG A 4 13.73 -27.98 -4.22
C ARG A 4 13.28 -27.64 -2.80
N GLU A 5 13.64 -28.43 -1.80
CA GLU A 5 13.24 -28.20 -0.41
C GLU A 5 13.95 -26.97 0.15
N VAL A 6 15.24 -26.80 -0.15
CA VAL A 6 16.02 -25.63 0.27
C VAL A 6 15.42 -24.34 -0.29
N TRP A 7 15.12 -24.31 -1.61
CA TRP A 7 14.47 -23.16 -2.23
C TRP A 7 13.07 -22.93 -1.68
N GLY A 8 12.29 -23.99 -1.51
CA GLY A 8 10.97 -23.92 -0.91
C GLY A 8 10.99 -23.29 0.48
N THR A 9 11.91 -23.73 1.36
CA THR A 9 12.10 -23.13 2.68
C THR A 9 12.55 -21.68 2.59
N ALA A 10 13.49 -21.34 1.71
CA ALA A 10 13.95 -19.97 1.53
C ALA A 10 12.79 -19.03 1.12
N PHE A 11 11.91 -19.46 0.21
CA PHE A 11 10.73 -18.70 -0.18
C PHE A 11 9.70 -18.53 0.94
N ILE A 12 9.50 -19.55 1.79
CA ILE A 12 8.64 -19.44 2.96
C ILE A 12 9.22 -18.45 3.99
N VAL A 13 10.53 -18.48 4.22
CA VAL A 13 11.20 -17.51 5.10
C VAL A 13 11.05 -16.09 4.56
N ALA A 14 11.29 -15.89 3.26
CA ALA A 14 11.11 -14.59 2.60
C ALA A 14 9.66 -14.10 2.73
N ALA A 15 8.67 -14.99 2.52
CA ALA A 15 7.26 -14.66 2.70
C ALA A 15 6.96 -14.22 4.14
N ALA A 16 7.45 -14.96 5.14
CA ALA A 16 7.26 -14.61 6.55
C ALA A 16 7.88 -13.25 6.90
N SER A 17 9.08 -12.95 6.40
CA SER A 17 9.73 -11.65 6.58
C SER A 17 8.92 -10.51 5.94
N CYS A 18 8.38 -10.74 4.74
CA CYS A 18 7.54 -9.76 4.07
C CYS A 18 6.21 -9.53 4.80
N VAL A 19 5.56 -10.58 5.32
CA VAL A 19 4.35 -10.45 6.16
C VAL A 19 4.65 -9.62 7.42
N TRP A 20 5.79 -9.88 8.06
CA TRP A 20 6.21 -9.10 9.22
C TRP A 20 6.42 -7.62 8.86
N ALA A 21 7.12 -7.32 7.76
CA ALA A 21 7.32 -5.96 7.28
C ALA A 21 5.99 -5.26 6.93
N TYR A 22 5.07 -5.96 6.27
CA TYR A 22 3.71 -5.48 6.00
C TYR A 22 3.02 -5.06 7.31
N HIS A 23 3.00 -5.93 8.32
CA HIS A 23 2.33 -5.61 9.59
C HIS A 23 2.99 -4.43 10.32
N ALA A 24 4.32 -4.35 10.30
CA ALA A 24 5.05 -3.24 10.93
C ALA A 24 4.71 -1.89 10.27
N ILE A 25 4.80 -1.82 8.94
CA ILE A 25 4.56 -0.57 8.18
C ILE A 25 3.08 -0.21 8.21
N TYR A 26 2.19 -1.18 7.95
CA TYR A 26 0.75 -0.93 7.98
C TYR A 26 0.27 -0.55 9.38
N GLY A 27 0.87 -1.11 10.43
CA GLY A 27 0.62 -0.73 11.81
C GLY A 27 1.02 0.72 12.10
N ALA A 28 2.21 1.13 11.66
CA ALA A 28 2.67 2.52 11.77
C ALA A 28 1.77 3.49 10.98
N TYR A 29 1.43 3.14 9.74
CA TYR A 29 0.50 3.90 8.90
C TYR A 29 -0.88 4.06 9.58
N ARG A 30 -1.43 2.96 10.13
CA ARG A 30 -2.71 2.97 10.86
C ARG A 30 -2.64 3.83 12.13
N ALA A 31 -1.50 3.87 12.80
CA ALA A 31 -1.31 4.71 13.98
C ALA A 31 -1.30 6.18 13.58
N ALA A 32 -0.52 6.56 12.57
CA ALA A 32 -0.51 7.91 12.01
C ALA A 32 -1.89 8.37 11.53
N ALA A 33 -2.61 7.53 10.79
CA ALA A 33 -3.93 7.85 10.26
C ALA A 33 -4.99 8.12 11.36
N ARG A 34 -4.79 7.62 12.59
CA ARG A 34 -5.68 7.94 13.74
C ARG A 34 -5.50 9.35 14.27
N GLU A 35 -4.36 9.97 13.98
CA GLU A 35 -4.01 11.33 14.36
C GLU A 35 -4.12 12.30 13.17
N ASP A 36 -4.85 11.90 12.12
CA ASP A 36 -4.96 12.63 10.85
C ASP A 36 -3.60 12.89 10.17
N LEU A 37 -2.62 12.02 10.44
CA LEU A 37 -1.30 12.03 9.82
C LEU A 37 -1.22 11.00 8.69
N LEU A 38 -0.54 11.37 7.62
CA LEU A 38 -0.18 10.52 6.49
C LEU A 38 1.32 10.22 6.54
N LEU A 39 1.66 8.95 6.77
CA LEU A 39 3.05 8.47 6.70
C LEU A 39 3.47 8.33 5.23
N TYR A 40 4.45 9.13 4.81
CA TYR A 40 4.87 9.25 3.42
C TYR A 40 6.39 9.20 3.29
N VAL A 41 6.89 8.23 2.51
CA VAL A 41 8.32 8.08 2.21
C VAL A 41 8.46 7.86 0.70
N VAL A 42 8.52 8.96 -0.07
CA VAL A 42 8.45 8.98 -1.55
C VAL A 42 7.10 8.51 -2.12
N ILE A 43 6.50 7.49 -1.52
CA ILE A 43 5.14 7.01 -1.76
C ILE A 43 4.44 6.78 -0.41
N PRO A 44 3.09 6.71 -0.39
CA PRO A 44 2.33 6.40 0.82
C PRO A 44 2.75 5.07 1.45
N ALA A 45 2.84 5.02 2.79
CA ALA A 45 3.29 3.83 3.49
C ALA A 45 2.36 2.63 3.34
N ASP A 46 1.07 2.84 3.08
CA ASP A 46 0.12 1.76 2.76
C ASP A 46 0.41 1.11 1.40
N SER A 47 0.89 1.88 0.41
CA SER A 47 1.41 1.33 -0.85
C SER A 47 2.68 0.52 -0.63
N ILE A 48 3.61 1.00 0.20
CA ILE A 48 4.83 0.25 0.56
C ILE A 48 4.46 -1.06 1.28
N ALA A 49 3.57 -1.01 2.26
CA ALA A 49 3.09 -2.19 2.97
C ALA A 49 2.47 -3.19 1.98
N SER A 50 1.63 -2.70 1.08
CA SER A 50 0.97 -3.51 0.05
C SER A 50 1.96 -4.22 -0.88
N TRP A 51 3.09 -3.60 -1.23
CA TRP A 51 4.18 -4.28 -1.96
C TRP A 51 4.76 -5.46 -1.19
N PHE A 52 5.01 -5.31 0.11
CA PHE A 52 5.46 -6.44 0.94
C PHE A 52 4.43 -7.57 0.96
N LEU A 53 3.14 -7.24 1.02
CA LEU A 53 2.08 -8.24 1.00
C LEU A 53 2.02 -8.98 -0.35
N VAL A 54 2.18 -8.29 -1.49
CA VAL A 54 2.28 -8.90 -2.82
C VAL A 54 3.47 -9.87 -2.90
N VAL A 55 4.65 -9.44 -2.46
CA VAL A 55 5.86 -10.28 -2.45
C VAL A 55 5.69 -11.48 -1.52
N ALA A 56 5.02 -11.31 -0.38
CA ALA A 56 4.70 -12.39 0.54
C ALA A 56 3.82 -13.45 -0.11
N PHE A 57 2.78 -13.04 -0.84
CA PHE A 57 1.88 -13.96 -1.55
C PHE A 57 2.61 -14.76 -2.61
N LEU A 58 3.36 -14.09 -3.48
CA LEU A 58 4.10 -14.75 -4.57
C LEU A 58 5.16 -15.71 -4.01
N SER A 59 5.93 -15.26 -3.03
CA SER A 59 6.96 -16.08 -2.38
C SER A 59 6.33 -17.27 -1.64
N GLY A 60 5.24 -17.05 -0.89
CA GLY A 60 4.53 -18.10 -0.19
C GLY A 60 3.98 -19.17 -1.13
N ALA A 61 3.35 -18.76 -2.23
CA ALA A 61 2.83 -19.66 -3.25
C ALA A 61 3.96 -20.51 -3.89
N VAL A 62 5.06 -19.88 -4.30
CA VAL A 62 6.22 -20.58 -4.87
C VAL A 62 6.87 -21.52 -3.85
N GLY A 63 7.00 -21.08 -2.59
CA GLY A 63 7.53 -21.88 -1.49
C GLY A 63 6.70 -23.15 -1.25
N LEU A 64 5.38 -23.01 -1.20
CA LEU A 64 4.45 -24.13 -1.07
C LEU A 64 4.51 -25.07 -2.28
N LEU A 65 4.58 -24.54 -3.50
CA LEU A 65 4.72 -25.34 -4.73
C LEU A 65 5.99 -26.23 -4.72
N PHE A 66 7.07 -25.76 -4.11
CA PHE A 66 8.30 -26.56 -3.98
C PHE A 66 8.27 -27.54 -2.80
N LEU A 67 7.72 -27.13 -1.66
CA LEU A 67 7.72 -27.95 -0.44
C LEU A 67 6.66 -29.04 -0.46
N LEU A 68 5.42 -28.73 -0.84
CA LEU A 68 4.30 -29.65 -0.71
C LEU A 68 4.51 -30.97 -1.48
N PRO A 69 4.95 -30.98 -2.76
CA PRO A 69 5.20 -32.24 -3.46
C PRO A 69 6.33 -33.05 -2.84
N ALA A 70 7.37 -32.39 -2.32
CA ALA A 70 8.48 -33.05 -1.66
C ALA A 70 8.04 -33.70 -0.32
N LEU A 71 7.25 -32.99 0.48
CA LEU A 71 6.72 -33.47 1.75
C LEU A 71 5.69 -34.60 1.56
N ILE A 72 4.74 -34.44 0.65
CA ILE A 72 3.74 -35.47 0.31
C ILE A 72 4.44 -36.71 -0.25
N GLY A 73 5.48 -36.53 -1.06
CA GLY A 73 6.28 -37.61 -1.62
C GLY A 73 7.01 -38.48 -0.59
N ARG A 74 7.28 -37.96 0.62
CA ARG A 74 7.91 -38.72 1.72
C ARG A 74 6.95 -39.66 2.45
N ILE A 75 5.64 -39.55 2.22
CA ILE A 75 4.66 -40.45 2.85
C ILE A 75 4.82 -41.85 2.23
N PRO A 76 5.23 -42.88 3.00
CA PRO A 76 5.61 -44.17 2.45
C PRO A 76 4.42 -44.99 1.93
N LYS A 77 3.23 -44.78 2.51
CA LYS A 77 2.01 -45.52 2.17
C LYS A 77 1.21 -44.80 1.08
N ASN A 78 0.78 -45.54 0.06
CA ASN A 78 0.07 -44.99 -1.11
C ASN A 78 -1.25 -44.29 -0.77
N VAL A 79 -2.07 -44.88 0.09
CA VAL A 79 -3.38 -44.34 0.47
C VAL A 79 -3.27 -43.00 1.22
N PRO A 80 -2.54 -42.88 2.33
CA PRO A 80 -2.41 -41.59 3.02
C PRO A 80 -1.70 -40.54 2.17
N ARG A 81 -0.78 -40.93 1.28
CA ARG A 81 -0.17 -40.01 0.31
C ARG A 81 -1.19 -39.41 -0.65
N ARG A 82 -2.10 -40.23 -1.19
CA ARG A 82 -3.19 -39.75 -2.06
C ARG A 82 -4.17 -38.86 -1.30
N ILE A 83 -4.54 -39.22 -0.07
CA ILE A 83 -5.42 -38.41 0.77
C ILE A 83 -4.79 -37.05 1.06
N ALA A 84 -3.51 -37.01 1.44
CA ALA A 84 -2.79 -35.75 1.68
C ALA A 84 -2.75 -34.87 0.43
N GLY A 85 -2.50 -35.45 -0.74
CA GLY A 85 -2.54 -34.74 -2.02
C GLY A 85 -3.91 -34.14 -2.32
N TRP A 86 -4.98 -34.94 -2.16
CA TRP A 86 -6.36 -34.47 -2.37
C TRP A 86 -6.76 -33.37 -1.41
N ILE A 87 -6.48 -33.52 -0.11
CA ILE A 87 -6.77 -32.49 0.90
C ILE A 87 -6.05 -31.20 0.55
N THR A 88 -4.76 -31.29 0.23
CA THR A 88 -3.96 -30.11 -0.15
C THR A 88 -4.54 -29.42 -1.38
N GLY A 89 -4.92 -30.18 -2.41
CA GLY A 89 -5.56 -29.64 -3.62
C GLY A 89 -6.90 -28.97 -3.35
N ILE A 90 -7.76 -29.61 -2.55
CA ILE A 90 -9.08 -29.06 -2.17
C ILE A 90 -8.90 -27.79 -1.32
N SER A 91 -8.01 -27.81 -0.34
CA SER A 91 -7.69 -26.64 0.48
C SER A 91 -7.15 -25.49 -0.35
N ALA A 92 -6.25 -25.76 -1.30
CA ALA A 92 -5.75 -24.74 -2.22
C ALA A 92 -6.89 -24.15 -3.04
N ALA A 93 -7.74 -24.98 -3.66
CA ALA A 93 -8.87 -24.52 -4.45
C ALA A 93 -9.87 -23.68 -3.63
N ALA A 94 -10.17 -24.09 -2.40
CA ALA A 94 -11.05 -23.36 -1.50
C ALA A 94 -10.46 -22.02 -1.02
N ALA A 95 -9.13 -21.91 -0.98
CA ALA A 95 -8.43 -20.72 -0.53
C ALA A 95 -8.25 -19.66 -1.64
N VAL A 96 -8.34 -20.06 -2.93
CA VAL A 96 -8.17 -19.17 -4.09
C VAL A 96 -9.09 -17.93 -4.04
N PRO A 97 -10.39 -18.02 -3.74
CA PRO A 97 -11.25 -16.82 -3.76
C PRO A 97 -10.83 -15.79 -2.72
N TYR A 98 -10.55 -16.23 -1.49
CA TYR A 98 -10.16 -15.34 -0.40
C TYR A 98 -8.78 -14.71 -0.65
N PHE A 99 -7.77 -15.53 -0.94
CA PHE A 99 -6.44 -15.01 -1.20
C PHE A 99 -6.34 -14.25 -2.53
N GLY A 100 -7.15 -14.62 -3.52
CA GLY A 100 -7.27 -13.89 -4.78
C GLY A 100 -7.80 -12.48 -4.58
N LEU A 101 -8.84 -12.29 -3.76
CA LEU A 101 -9.34 -10.96 -3.41
C LEU A 101 -8.32 -10.15 -2.63
N ILE A 102 -7.66 -10.73 -1.63
CA ILE A 102 -6.61 -10.01 -0.89
C ILE A 102 -5.46 -9.63 -1.81
N PHE A 103 -5.00 -10.55 -2.66
CA PHE A 103 -3.93 -10.29 -3.61
C PHE A 103 -4.32 -9.21 -4.62
N LEU A 104 -5.57 -9.20 -5.08
CA LEU A 104 -6.10 -8.13 -5.93
C LEU A 104 -5.98 -6.78 -5.22
N PHE A 105 -6.57 -6.61 -4.03
CA PHE A 105 -6.51 -5.34 -3.31
C PHE A 105 -5.08 -4.92 -2.96
N ALA A 106 -4.23 -5.86 -2.53
CA ALA A 106 -2.82 -5.59 -2.28
C ALA A 106 -2.12 -5.07 -3.55
N THR A 107 -2.39 -5.67 -4.70
CA THR A 107 -1.83 -5.23 -5.98
C THR A 107 -2.33 -3.83 -6.34
N LEU A 108 -3.63 -3.57 -6.22
CA LEU A 108 -4.23 -2.26 -6.48
C LEU A 108 -3.65 -1.17 -5.58
N SER A 109 -3.49 -1.44 -4.28
CA SER A 109 -2.88 -0.51 -3.31
C SER A 109 -1.38 -0.32 -3.55
N ALA A 110 -0.65 -1.37 -3.91
CA ALA A 110 0.78 -1.31 -4.21
C ALA A 110 1.09 -0.41 -5.43
N PHE A 111 0.23 -0.47 -6.45
CA PHE A 111 0.34 0.38 -7.64
C PHE A 111 -0.34 1.75 -7.49
N GLY A 112 -0.85 2.09 -6.30
CA GLY A 112 -1.41 3.42 -6.03
C GLY A 112 -2.68 3.69 -6.82
N ILE A 113 -3.70 2.84 -6.66
CA ILE A 113 -5.03 3.16 -7.24
C ILE A 113 -5.57 4.50 -6.73
N GLY A 114 -5.23 4.90 -5.49
CA GLY A 114 -5.36 6.27 -5.01
C GLY A 114 -4.15 7.11 -5.43
N ASP A 115 -4.40 8.37 -5.78
CA ASP A 115 -3.36 9.28 -6.23
C ASP A 115 -2.91 10.17 -5.08
N THR A 116 -1.69 9.96 -4.60
CA THR A 116 -1.03 10.88 -3.68
C THR A 116 0.07 11.62 -4.43
N VAL A 117 -0.12 12.92 -4.65
CA VAL A 117 0.83 13.77 -5.39
C VAL A 117 1.44 14.79 -4.45
N LYS A 118 2.77 14.92 -4.52
CA LYS A 118 3.52 15.96 -3.82
C LYS A 118 3.68 17.17 -4.72
N PHE A 119 3.20 18.31 -4.23
CA PHE A 119 3.47 19.61 -4.83
C PHE A 119 4.46 20.37 -3.96
N VAL A 120 5.43 21.01 -4.61
CA VAL A 120 6.48 21.77 -3.95
C VAL A 120 6.44 23.20 -4.49
N ALA A 121 6.31 24.16 -3.59
CA ALA A 121 6.35 25.58 -3.89
C ALA A 121 7.80 26.05 -4.10
N ALA A 122 7.96 27.25 -4.67
CA ALA A 122 9.28 27.81 -4.99
C ALA A 122 10.16 28.07 -3.77
N ASP A 123 9.56 28.25 -2.59
CA ASP A 123 10.24 28.42 -1.30
C ASP A 123 10.65 27.10 -0.64
N GLY A 124 10.32 25.95 -1.26
CA GLY A 124 10.61 24.61 -0.76
C GLY A 124 9.49 23.99 0.09
N THR A 125 8.46 24.77 0.45
CA THR A 125 7.31 24.26 1.20
C THR A 125 6.54 23.23 0.36
N SER A 126 6.08 22.14 0.96
CA SER A 126 5.33 21.12 0.22
C SER A 126 3.98 20.77 0.82
N ALA A 127 3.09 20.31 -0.07
CA ALA A 127 1.78 19.77 0.28
C ALA A 127 1.55 18.46 -0.49
N LEU A 128 0.94 17.49 0.19
CA LEU A 128 0.43 16.29 -0.45
C LEU A 128 -1.06 16.46 -0.73
N VAL A 129 -1.49 16.05 -1.92
CA VAL A 129 -2.91 15.91 -2.23
C VAL A 129 -3.17 14.44 -2.48
N SER A 130 -4.04 13.85 -1.66
CA SER A 130 -4.49 12.48 -1.81
C SER A 130 -5.90 12.46 -2.37
N GLN A 131 -6.09 11.78 -3.49
CA GLN A 131 -7.39 11.49 -4.09
C GLN A 131 -7.64 9.99 -4.01
N ASP A 132 -8.84 9.60 -3.58
CA ASP A 132 -9.21 8.19 -3.55
C ASP A 132 -9.24 7.60 -4.97
N GLY A 133 -9.09 6.28 -5.05
CA GLY A 133 -8.87 5.61 -6.32
C GLY A 133 -10.11 5.05 -7.00
N PHE A 134 -11.26 5.05 -6.33
CA PHE A 134 -12.44 4.31 -6.80
C PHE A 134 -13.26 5.14 -7.78
N ASP A 135 -13.82 6.25 -7.30
CA ASP A 135 -14.53 7.26 -8.09
C ASP A 135 -13.83 8.63 -8.07
N GLY A 136 -12.87 8.80 -7.17
CA GLY A 136 -12.10 10.03 -7.06
C GLY A 136 -12.87 11.16 -6.38
N ASP A 137 -13.97 10.86 -5.69
CA ASP A 137 -14.84 11.86 -5.06
C ASP A 137 -14.28 12.42 -3.75
N ALA A 138 -13.30 11.75 -3.15
CA ALA A 138 -12.67 12.11 -1.90
C ALA A 138 -11.25 12.62 -2.13
N VAL A 139 -11.05 13.92 -1.89
CA VAL A 139 -9.73 14.57 -1.95
C VAL A 139 -9.39 15.19 -0.62
N ALA A 140 -8.20 14.90 -0.11
CA ALA A 140 -7.65 15.47 1.12
C ALA A 140 -6.30 16.13 0.84
N ILE A 141 -6.08 17.29 1.46
CA ILE A 141 -4.83 18.05 1.40
C ILE A 141 -4.10 17.89 2.73
N TYR A 142 -2.80 17.63 2.65
CA TYR A 142 -1.91 17.48 3.79
C TYR A 142 -0.72 18.42 3.66
N THR A 143 -0.26 18.98 4.76
CA THR A 143 0.98 19.79 4.84
C THR A 143 2.04 19.07 5.64
N GLU A 144 3.30 19.44 5.46
CA GLU A 144 4.41 18.89 6.25
C GLU A 144 4.16 19.03 7.75
N HIS A 145 4.39 17.96 8.51
CA HIS A 145 4.33 17.95 9.97
C HIS A 145 5.71 17.64 10.56
N ASP A 146 6.35 16.57 10.08
CA ASP A 146 7.73 16.19 10.38
C ASP A 146 8.39 15.55 9.16
N GLU A 147 9.57 14.95 9.33
CA GLU A 147 10.35 14.33 8.24
C GLU A 147 9.57 13.28 7.42
N PHE A 148 8.63 12.57 8.03
CA PHE A 148 7.91 11.45 7.39
C PHE A 148 6.39 11.57 7.44
N HIS A 149 5.86 12.50 8.23
CA HIS A 149 4.42 12.70 8.40
C HIS A 149 3.94 14.00 7.77
N TYR A 150 2.80 13.89 7.11
CA TYR A 150 2.03 15.03 6.64
C TYR A 150 0.69 15.08 7.37
N LYS A 151 0.33 16.23 7.92
CA LYS A 151 -0.93 16.41 8.65
C LYS A 151 -2.04 16.84 7.71
N ARG A 152 -3.20 16.19 7.80
CA ARG A 152 -4.39 16.58 7.03
C ARG A 152 -4.81 17.97 7.50
N VAL A 153 -4.87 18.91 6.56
CA VAL A 153 -5.31 20.28 6.85
C VAL A 153 -6.75 20.50 6.43
N ARG A 154 -7.21 19.80 5.39
CA ARG A 154 -8.52 20.06 4.79
C ARG A 154 -8.96 18.98 3.80
N ASP A 155 -10.27 18.81 3.67
CA ASP A 155 -10.91 18.16 2.52
C ASP A 155 -11.23 19.14 1.39
N ALA A 156 -11.00 18.69 0.16
CA ALA A 156 -11.06 19.50 -1.05
C ALA A 156 -11.98 18.88 -2.12
N PRO A 157 -13.29 18.73 -1.84
CA PRO A 157 -14.25 18.21 -2.82
C PRO A 157 -14.35 19.08 -4.08
N GLU A 158 -13.84 20.32 -4.07
CA GLU A 158 -13.86 21.22 -5.23
C GLU A 158 -12.94 20.82 -6.37
N ILE A 159 -11.97 19.93 -6.10
CA ILE A 159 -11.03 19.36 -7.08
C ILE A 159 -11.20 17.85 -7.20
N SER A 160 -12.30 17.29 -6.67
CA SER A 160 -12.61 15.87 -6.80
C SER A 160 -13.19 15.52 -8.17
N GLY A 161 -13.26 14.22 -8.45
CA GLY A 161 -13.72 13.67 -9.72
C GLY A 161 -12.65 13.68 -10.81
N TRP A 162 -13.12 13.75 -12.06
CA TRP A 162 -12.28 13.69 -13.26
C TRP A 162 -12.16 15.07 -13.95
N PRO A 163 -10.99 15.43 -14.48
CA PRO A 163 -9.72 14.68 -14.47
C PRO A 163 -9.11 14.60 -13.06
N ARG A 164 -8.32 13.55 -12.78
CA ARG A 164 -7.69 13.39 -11.46
C ARG A 164 -6.70 14.50 -11.17
N VAL A 165 -6.46 14.80 -9.90
CA VAL A 165 -5.55 15.88 -9.48
C VAL A 165 -4.15 15.72 -10.07
N LYS A 166 -3.63 14.49 -10.16
CA LYS A 166 -2.32 14.20 -10.78
C LYS A 166 -2.24 14.54 -12.27
N ASP A 167 -3.39 14.51 -12.95
CA ASP A 167 -3.50 14.75 -14.39
C ASP A 167 -3.90 16.20 -14.67
N GLN A 168 -4.21 16.97 -13.63
CA GLN A 168 -4.45 18.40 -13.71
C GLN A 168 -3.12 19.16 -13.66
N ASN A 169 -3.06 20.30 -14.34
CA ASN A 169 -1.95 21.25 -14.23
C ASN A 169 -2.06 22.01 -12.88
N CYS A 170 -1.86 21.27 -11.79
CA CYS A 170 -1.87 21.81 -10.44
C CYS A 170 -0.48 22.33 -10.07
N ARG A 171 -0.43 23.42 -9.32
CA ARG A 171 0.80 23.97 -8.74
C ARG A 171 0.56 24.52 -7.34
N LEU A 172 1.61 24.52 -6.53
CA LEU A 172 1.60 25.09 -5.20
C LEU A 172 2.33 26.42 -5.21
N ASP A 173 1.62 27.51 -4.92
CA ASP A 173 2.18 28.85 -4.83
C ASP A 173 2.26 29.25 -3.34
N SER A 174 3.43 29.73 -2.93
CA SER A 174 3.63 30.37 -1.63
C SER A 174 3.64 31.87 -1.85
N ALA A 175 2.63 32.57 -1.32
CA ALA A 175 2.47 34.01 -1.49
C ALA A 175 2.27 34.67 -0.11
N GLY A 176 3.38 35.16 0.46
CA GLY A 176 3.40 35.69 1.83
C GLY A 176 3.20 34.56 2.86
N ASP A 177 2.29 34.74 3.81
CA ASP A 177 1.96 33.74 4.84
C ASP A 177 0.90 32.73 4.38
N GLU A 178 0.57 32.70 3.08
CA GLU A 178 -0.46 31.80 2.53
C GLU A 178 0.13 30.82 1.52
N LEU A 179 -0.14 29.54 1.76
CA LEU A 179 0.09 28.46 0.80
C LEU A 179 -1.19 28.23 0.00
N ARG A 180 -1.09 28.26 -1.33
CA ARG A 180 -2.24 28.14 -2.25
C ARG A 180 -2.01 27.04 -3.26
N LEU A 181 -2.92 26.08 -3.32
CA LEU A 181 -2.95 25.07 -4.37
C LEU A 181 -3.83 25.59 -5.51
N ILE A 182 -3.26 25.70 -6.70
CA ILE A 182 -3.95 26.20 -7.89
C ILE A 182 -4.06 25.04 -8.87
N CYS A 183 -5.29 24.66 -9.23
CA CYS A 183 -5.59 23.57 -10.16
C CYS A 183 -6.57 24.09 -11.22
N GLY A 184 -6.05 24.43 -12.41
CA GLY A 184 -6.84 25.12 -13.44
C GLY A 184 -7.43 26.43 -12.90
N ASP A 185 -8.77 26.56 -12.96
CA ASP A 185 -9.49 27.74 -12.47
C ASP A 185 -9.80 27.70 -10.96
N LYS A 186 -9.42 26.61 -10.27
CA LYS A 186 -9.64 26.45 -8.83
C LYS A 186 -8.41 26.91 -8.06
N THR A 187 -8.63 27.75 -7.05
CA THR A 187 -7.59 28.15 -6.09
C THR A 187 -8.06 27.76 -4.69
N LEU A 188 -7.26 26.94 -4.03
CA LEU A 188 -7.54 26.42 -2.69
C LEU A 188 -6.51 26.96 -1.72
N ARG A 189 -7.00 27.48 -0.58
CA ARG A 189 -6.13 27.88 0.52
C ARG A 189 -5.71 26.63 1.30
N VAL A 190 -4.40 26.45 1.44
CA VAL A 190 -3.77 25.42 2.26
C VAL A 190 -3.32 26.11 3.54
N VAL A 191 -4.16 26.09 4.57
CA VAL A 191 -3.81 26.69 5.87
C VAL A 191 -3.01 25.65 6.63
N ALA A 192 -1.72 25.90 6.85
CA ALA A 192 -0.99 25.17 7.87
C ALA A 192 -1.64 25.49 9.22
N GLU A 193 -2.12 24.49 9.95
CA GLU A 193 -2.54 24.71 11.32
C GLU A 193 -1.34 25.26 12.08
N GLY A 194 -1.51 26.45 12.66
CA GLY A 194 -0.41 27.27 13.13
C GLY A 194 0.53 26.50 14.05
N THR A 195 1.79 26.87 13.97
CA THR A 195 2.75 26.75 15.08
C THR A 195 2.18 27.46 16.31
N GLY A 196 1.27 26.78 17.01
CA GLY A 196 0.86 27.10 18.36
C GLY A 196 1.99 26.68 19.27
N THR A 197 2.73 27.68 19.72
CA THR A 197 3.73 27.69 20.78
C THR A 197 3.52 26.66 21.88
#